data_AF-A0A2A4F4N8-F1
#
_entry.id   AF-A0A2A4F4N8-F1
#
_cell.length_a   1.000
_cell.length_b   1.000
_cell.length_c   1.000
_cell.angle_alpha   90.00
_cell.angle_beta   90.00
_cell.angle_gamma   90.00
#
_symmetry.space_group_name_H-M   'P 1'
#
loop_
_entity.id
_entity.type
_entity.pdbx_description
1 polymer ?
#
loop_
_entity_poly.entity_id
_entity_poly.type
_entity_poly.pdbx_seq_one_letter_code
_entity_poly.pdbx_strand_id
1 'polypeptide(L)'
;MAGEAQRYYFRYGDGRAFAAVWSTLKPEQQLSVLGPISLWEYADHGEELTAITPPAISPDQDLPGLPLRLAPAQWHQVLEAGRIGELFESTEQLLSPDAEDHSLARRHEWTTHTWHWLRSLNIEPGPLHAAVNLAMWQTAGAIKDVPAFEAALRESQNDGDLTRIVTFGVTDGSEQSKGGPGFREEKRT
;
A
#
# COMPACT_ATOMS: atom_id res chain seq x y z
N MET A 1 -35.57 21.92 -16.37
CA MET A 1 -35.84 20.49 -16.57
C MET A 1 -34.60 19.73 -16.16
N ALA A 2 -34.63 19.03 -15.03
CA ALA A 2 -33.53 18.19 -14.60
C ALA A 2 -33.59 16.91 -15.44
N GLY A 3 -32.73 16.81 -16.46
CA GLY A 3 -32.60 15.59 -17.24
C GLY A 3 -32.12 14.46 -16.33
N GLU A 4 -32.75 13.30 -16.41
CA GLU A 4 -32.29 12.09 -15.72
C GLU A 4 -30.82 11.86 -16.07
N ALA A 5 -29.96 11.84 -15.06
CA ALA A 5 -28.54 11.57 -15.24
C ALA A 5 -28.39 10.14 -15.77
N GLN A 6 -28.02 10.02 -17.05
CA GLN A 6 -27.85 8.73 -17.68
C GLN A 6 -26.64 8.02 -17.05
N ARG A 7 -26.90 6.88 -16.40
CA ARG A 7 -25.86 6.06 -15.78
C ARG A 7 -25.26 5.14 -16.83
N TYR A 8 -23.99 5.34 -17.14
CA TYR A 8 -23.24 4.46 -18.01
C TYR A 8 -22.40 3.50 -17.16
N TYR A 9 -22.58 2.20 -17.37
CA TYR A 9 -21.77 1.18 -16.70
C TYR A 9 -20.60 0.81 -17.61
N PHE A 10 -19.42 1.33 -17.28
CA PHE A 10 -18.17 0.88 -17.88
C PHE A 10 -17.45 0.03 -16.85
N ARG A 11 -17.02 -1.16 -17.24
CA ARG A 11 -16.20 -2.04 -16.40
C ARG A 11 -14.81 -2.13 -17.01
N TYR A 12 -13.82 -1.58 -16.31
CA TYR A 12 -12.43 -1.97 -16.55
C TYR A 12 -12.23 -3.42 -16.06
N GLY A 13 -11.41 -4.20 -16.75
CA GLY A 13 -11.13 -5.59 -16.37
C GLY A 13 -10.59 -5.71 -14.94
N ASP A 14 -9.86 -4.69 -14.48
CA ASP A 14 -9.40 -4.51 -13.11
C ASP A 14 -9.54 -3.02 -12.72
N GLY A 15 -10.34 -2.72 -11.70
CA GLY A 15 -10.54 -1.35 -11.19
C GLY A 15 -9.26 -0.75 -10.58
N ARG A 16 -8.37 -1.60 -10.08
CA ARG A 16 -7.09 -1.20 -9.49
C ARG A 16 -6.11 -0.72 -10.54
N ALA A 17 -6.11 -1.37 -11.71
CA ALA A 17 -5.33 -0.92 -12.86
C ALA A 17 -5.77 0.48 -13.31
N PHE A 18 -7.07 0.77 -13.28
CA PHE A 18 -7.57 2.12 -13.54
C PHE A 18 -7.12 3.12 -12.47
N ALA A 19 -7.24 2.79 -11.18
CA ALA A 19 -6.81 3.65 -10.08
C ALA A 19 -5.30 3.97 -10.15
N ALA A 20 -4.48 2.96 -10.44
CA ALA A 20 -3.05 3.10 -10.64
C ALA A 20 -2.73 4.02 -11.82
N VAL A 21 -3.41 3.87 -12.96
CA VAL A 21 -3.22 4.80 -14.09
C VAL A 21 -3.71 6.20 -13.72
N TRP A 22 -4.90 6.32 -13.12
CA TRP A 22 -5.55 7.59 -12.79
C TRP A 22 -4.67 8.53 -11.97
N SER A 23 -4.02 8.01 -10.93
CA SER A 23 -3.14 8.79 -10.05
C SER A 23 -1.87 9.32 -10.75
N THR A 24 -1.48 8.73 -11.89
CA THR A 24 -0.28 9.14 -12.67
C THR A 24 -0.60 10.13 -13.79
N LEU A 25 -1.87 10.29 -14.13
CA LEU A 25 -2.32 11.20 -15.18
C LEU A 25 -2.24 12.65 -14.70
N LYS A 26 -1.86 13.54 -15.63
CA LYS A 26 -2.00 14.98 -15.39
C LYS A 26 -3.48 15.39 -15.41
N PRO A 27 -3.86 16.53 -14.82
CA PRO A 27 -5.25 16.99 -14.81
C PRO A 27 -5.91 17.05 -16.20
N GLU A 28 -5.17 17.47 -17.23
CA GLU A 28 -5.73 17.56 -18.59
C GLU A 28 -5.99 16.15 -19.17
N GLN A 29 -5.10 15.20 -18.88
CA GLN A 29 -5.24 13.81 -19.30
C GLN A 29 -6.38 13.12 -18.54
N GLN A 30 -6.53 13.41 -17.24
CA GLN A 30 -7.65 12.95 -16.42
C GLN A 30 -8.98 13.40 -16.99
N LEU A 31 -9.10 14.67 -17.41
CA LEU A 31 -10.30 15.15 -18.08
C LEU A 31 -10.55 14.43 -19.41
N SER A 32 -9.51 14.23 -20.22
CA SER A 32 -9.63 13.47 -21.48
C SER A 32 -10.04 12.01 -21.28
N VAL A 33 -9.63 11.36 -20.17
CA VAL A 33 -10.05 9.99 -19.82
C VAL A 33 -11.52 9.93 -19.42
N LEU A 34 -11.96 10.83 -18.54
CA LEU A 34 -13.36 10.82 -18.06
C LEU A 34 -14.32 11.31 -19.14
N GLY A 35 -13.88 12.21 -20.02
CA GLY A 35 -14.72 12.84 -21.01
C GLY A 35 -15.96 13.46 -20.36
N PRO A 36 -17.19 13.06 -20.73
CA PRO A 36 -18.43 13.61 -20.17
C PRO A 36 -18.80 13.03 -18.79
N ILE A 37 -18.03 12.10 -18.23
CA ILE A 37 -18.33 11.46 -16.94
C ILE A 37 -18.06 12.46 -15.80
N SER A 38 -19.11 12.81 -15.06
CA SER A 38 -19.02 13.74 -13.92
C SER A 38 -18.55 13.08 -12.62
N LEU A 39 -18.69 11.75 -12.52
CA LEU A 39 -18.33 10.96 -11.34
C LEU A 39 -18.01 9.52 -11.76
N TRP A 40 -16.86 9.03 -11.32
CA TRP A 40 -16.47 7.62 -11.44
C TRP A 40 -16.27 7.02 -10.04
N GLU A 41 -16.99 5.97 -9.73
CA GLU A 41 -16.89 5.27 -8.44
C GLU A 41 -16.14 3.95 -8.64
N TYR A 42 -15.17 3.66 -7.76
CA TYR A 42 -14.42 2.40 -7.77
C TYR A 42 -14.14 1.94 -6.34
N ALA A 43 -14.01 0.64 -6.12
CA ALA A 43 -13.50 0.10 -4.86
C ALA A 43 -12.01 -0.18 -5.05
N ASP A 44 -11.16 0.56 -4.35
CA ASP A 44 -9.76 0.18 -4.13
C ASP A 44 -9.69 -0.85 -2.99
N HIS A 45 -8.51 -1.45 -2.74
CA HIS A 45 -8.18 -2.44 -1.71
C HIS A 45 -8.65 -2.07 -0.27
N GLY A 46 -9.95 -1.95 -0.03
CA GLY A 46 -10.52 -1.31 1.15
C GLY A 46 -12.04 -1.35 1.25
N GLU A 47 -12.74 -1.90 0.24
CA GLU A 47 -14.21 -1.95 0.12
C GLU A 47 -14.93 -0.59 0.15
N GLU A 48 -14.27 0.47 0.62
CA GLU A 48 -14.77 1.83 0.54
C GLU A 48 -14.79 2.30 -0.92
N LEU A 49 -15.98 2.69 -1.33
CA LEU A 49 -16.24 3.27 -2.63
C LEU A 49 -15.50 4.61 -2.71
N THR A 50 -14.45 4.65 -3.52
CA THR A 50 -13.70 5.86 -3.83
C THR A 50 -14.30 6.53 -5.05
N ALA A 51 -14.52 7.84 -4.94
CA ALA A 51 -15.05 8.66 -6.01
C ALA A 51 -13.94 9.47 -6.67
N ILE A 52 -13.88 9.38 -7.99
CA ILE A 52 -13.07 10.23 -8.86
C ILE A 52 -14.00 11.23 -9.53
N THR A 53 -13.66 12.50 -9.40
CA THR A 53 -14.31 13.60 -10.14
C THR A 53 -13.31 14.22 -11.12
N PRO A 54 -13.80 14.72 -12.27
CA PRO A 54 -12.93 15.42 -13.20
C PRO A 54 -12.33 16.67 -12.54
N PRO A 55 -11.04 16.94 -12.76
CA PRO A 55 -10.41 18.14 -12.21
C PRO A 55 -11.02 19.39 -12.85
N ALA A 56 -11.16 20.44 -12.04
CA ALA A 56 -11.58 21.74 -12.54
C ALA A 56 -10.43 22.38 -13.33
N ILE A 57 -10.54 22.39 -14.66
CA ILE A 57 -9.58 23.03 -15.55
C ILE A 57 -10.23 24.17 -16.34
N SER A 58 -9.42 25.11 -16.80
CA SER A 58 -9.91 26.27 -17.54
C SER A 58 -10.52 25.84 -18.89
N PRO A 59 -11.65 26.44 -19.31
CA PRO A 59 -12.33 26.08 -20.56
C PRO A 59 -11.49 26.34 -21.82
N ASP A 60 -10.47 27.20 -21.73
CA ASP A 60 -9.58 27.56 -22.84
C ASP A 60 -8.35 26.64 -22.95
N GLN A 61 -8.24 25.61 -22.11
CA GLN A 61 -7.07 24.75 -22.07
C GLN A 61 -7.17 23.63 -23.11
N ASP A 62 -6.17 23.55 -24.00
CA ASP A 62 -6.09 22.48 -25.00
C ASP A 62 -5.98 21.12 -24.32
N LEU A 63 -6.97 20.25 -24.57
CA LEU A 63 -7.02 18.91 -24.01
C LEU A 63 -6.29 17.93 -24.92
N PRO A 64 -5.48 17.02 -24.35
CA PRO A 64 -4.86 15.97 -25.14
C PRO A 64 -5.93 15.06 -25.74
N GLY A 65 -5.88 14.84 -27.06
CA GLY A 65 -6.76 13.90 -27.75
C GLY A 65 -6.45 12.43 -27.40
N LEU A 66 -7.45 11.56 -27.54
CA LEU A 66 -7.26 10.11 -27.43
C LEU A 66 -6.61 9.55 -28.73
N PRO A 67 -5.75 8.52 -28.64
CA PRO A 67 -5.33 7.79 -27.43
C PRO A 67 -4.31 8.58 -26.60
N LEU A 68 -4.45 8.51 -25.28
CA LEU A 68 -3.48 9.13 -24.38
C LEU A 68 -2.14 8.41 -24.46
N ARG A 69 -1.07 9.20 -24.57
CA ARG A 69 0.30 8.71 -24.46
C ARG A 69 0.87 9.11 -23.11
N LEU A 70 1.25 8.11 -22.33
CA LEU A 70 1.96 8.33 -21.08
C LEU A 70 3.41 8.70 -21.36
N ALA A 71 3.90 9.73 -20.66
CA ALA A 71 5.32 10.04 -20.64
C ALA A 71 6.10 8.89 -19.95
N PRO A 72 7.40 8.72 -20.23
CA PRO A 72 8.21 7.70 -19.57
C PRO A 72 8.10 7.71 -18.05
N ALA A 73 8.09 8.87 -17.40
CA ALA A 73 7.94 8.98 -15.94
C ALA A 73 6.58 8.44 -15.44
N GLN A 74 5.49 8.68 -16.18
CA GLN A 74 4.16 8.17 -15.83
C GLN A 74 4.11 6.65 -15.96
N TRP A 75 4.77 6.10 -16.99
CA TRP A 75 4.92 4.64 -17.12
C TRP A 75 5.65 4.02 -15.92
N HIS A 76 6.71 4.66 -15.41
CA HIS A 76 7.41 4.17 -14.23
C HIS A 76 6.49 4.15 -13.00
N GLN A 77 5.69 5.18 -12.81
CA GLN A 77 4.72 5.26 -11.70
C GLN A 77 3.64 4.17 -11.80
N VAL A 78 3.10 3.91 -13.00
CA VAL A 78 2.11 2.84 -13.20
C VAL A 78 2.72 1.46 -12.89
N LEU A 79 3.93 1.20 -13.36
CA LEU A 79 4.64 -0.06 -13.08
C LEU A 79 4.98 -0.21 -11.61
N GLU A 80 5.32 0.88 -10.93
CA GLU A 80 5.57 0.90 -9.49
C GLU A 80 4.30 0.58 -8.70
N ALA A 81 3.18 1.23 -9.02
CA ALA A 81 1.89 0.93 -8.39
C ALA A 81 1.48 -0.54 -8.57
N GLY A 82 1.70 -1.11 -9.77
CA GLY A 82 1.46 -2.53 -10.03
C GLY A 82 2.31 -3.45 -9.13
N ARG A 83 3.60 -3.14 -8.96
CA ARG A 83 4.50 -3.93 -8.08
C ARG A 83 4.14 -3.83 -6.60
N ILE A 84 3.69 -2.66 -6.14
CA ILE A 84 3.17 -2.49 -4.79
C ILE A 84 1.92 -3.36 -4.59
N GLY A 85 1.02 -3.39 -5.57
CA GLY A 85 -0.15 -4.28 -5.57
C GLY A 85 0.22 -5.77 -5.54
N GLU A 86 1.19 -6.20 -6.36
CA GLU A 86 1.71 -7.58 -6.35
C GLU A 86 2.29 -7.95 -4.98
N LEU A 87 3.04 -7.04 -4.35
CA LEU A 87 3.55 -7.23 -3.00
C LEU A 87 2.42 -7.38 -1.97
N PHE A 88 1.40 -6.52 -2.06
CA PHE A 88 0.23 -6.59 -1.19
C PHE A 88 -0.46 -7.96 -1.30
N GLU A 89 -0.78 -8.40 -2.51
CA GLU A 89 -1.43 -9.69 -2.76
C GLU A 89 -0.57 -10.87 -2.31
N SER A 90 0.74 -10.82 -2.58
CA SER A 90 1.68 -11.85 -2.15
C SER A 90 1.76 -11.94 -0.62
N THR A 91 1.61 -10.81 0.07
CA THR A 91 1.62 -10.75 1.54
C THR A 91 0.31 -11.25 2.14
N GLU A 92 -0.83 -10.92 1.54
CA GLU A 92 -2.14 -11.46 1.94
C GLU A 92 -2.17 -12.99 1.90
N GLN A 93 -1.52 -13.62 0.91
CA GLN A 93 -1.40 -15.09 0.83
C GLN A 93 -0.62 -15.72 1.99
N LEU A 94 0.22 -14.95 2.68
CA LEU A 94 1.03 -15.40 3.82
C LEU A 94 0.36 -15.12 5.17
N LEU A 95 -0.71 -14.31 5.18
CA LEU A 95 -1.37 -13.90 6.41
C LEU A 95 -2.11 -15.08 7.05
N SER A 96 -1.89 -15.29 8.35
CA SER A 96 -2.67 -16.27 9.11
C SER A 96 -4.11 -15.76 9.29
N PRO A 97 -5.14 -16.62 9.23
CA PRO A 97 -6.54 -16.24 9.48
C PRO A 97 -6.76 -15.56 10.84
N ASP A 98 -5.86 -15.78 11.81
CA ASP A 98 -5.96 -15.28 13.18
C ASP A 98 -5.18 -13.96 13.40
N ALA A 99 -4.58 -13.37 12.36
CA ALA A 99 -3.84 -12.11 12.48
C ALA A 99 -4.77 -10.94 12.76
N GLU A 100 -4.32 -9.95 13.56
CA GLU A 100 -5.10 -8.76 13.87
C GLU A 100 -5.63 -8.05 12.60
N ASP A 101 -6.93 -7.74 12.64
CA ASP A 101 -7.63 -7.06 11.55
C ASP A 101 -7.29 -5.56 11.52
N HIS A 102 -6.10 -5.24 11.04
CA HIS A 102 -5.83 -3.91 10.49
C HIS A 102 -6.67 -3.70 9.23
N SER A 103 -7.21 -2.50 9.05
CA SER A 103 -7.95 -2.17 7.84
C SER A 103 -7.06 -2.34 6.60
N LEU A 104 -7.66 -2.76 5.48
CA LEU A 104 -6.92 -2.95 4.23
C LEU A 104 -6.20 -1.66 3.78
N ALA A 105 -6.82 -0.49 4.00
CA ALA A 105 -6.20 0.82 3.73
C ALA A 105 -4.88 1.01 4.51
N ARG A 106 -4.82 0.62 5.79
CA ARG A 106 -3.59 0.67 6.60
C ARG A 106 -2.54 -0.31 6.12
N ARG A 107 -2.95 -1.54 5.78
CA ARG A 107 -2.04 -2.53 5.20
C ARG A 107 -1.45 -2.04 3.87
N HIS A 108 -2.23 -1.36 3.04
CA HIS A 108 -1.77 -0.80 1.76
C HIS A 108 -0.79 0.37 1.97
N GLU A 109 -1.06 1.26 2.93
CA GLU A 109 -0.15 2.33 3.34
C GLU A 109 1.21 1.76 3.80
N TRP A 110 1.19 0.76 4.68
CA TRP A 110 2.40 0.07 5.12
C TRP A 110 3.12 -0.64 3.98
N THR A 111 2.40 -1.25 3.05
CA THR A 111 2.99 -1.90 1.87
C THR A 111 3.73 -0.91 1.00
N THR A 112 3.14 0.26 0.76
CA THR A 112 3.78 1.36 0.02
C THR A 112 5.06 1.83 0.74
N HIS A 113 5.00 2.00 2.07
CA HIS A 113 6.18 2.38 2.85
C HIS A 113 7.27 1.31 2.83
N THR A 114 6.92 0.04 3.00
CA THR A 114 7.84 -1.10 2.95
C THR A 114 8.52 -1.17 1.58
N TRP A 115 7.76 -1.02 0.49
CA TRP A 115 8.30 -1.02 -0.87
C TRP A 115 9.39 0.04 -1.06
N HIS A 116 9.08 1.30 -0.74
CA HIS A 116 10.06 2.38 -0.89
C HIS A 116 11.26 2.24 0.04
N TRP A 117 11.05 1.72 1.25
CA TRP A 117 12.13 1.45 2.20
C TRP A 117 13.09 0.36 1.71
N LEU A 118 12.58 -0.80 1.29
CA LEU A 118 13.43 -1.89 0.78
C LEU A 118 14.17 -1.48 -0.51
N ARG A 119 13.53 -0.70 -1.37
CA ARG A 119 14.15 -0.13 -2.57
C ARG A 119 15.29 0.84 -2.24
N SER A 120 15.14 1.67 -1.19
CA SER A 120 16.22 2.59 -0.79
C SER A 120 17.45 1.88 -0.23
N LEU A 121 17.26 0.64 0.25
CA LEU A 121 18.33 -0.27 0.67
C LEU A 121 18.93 -1.10 -0.48
N ASN A 122 18.52 -0.86 -1.73
CA ASN A 122 18.91 -1.65 -2.92
C ASN A 122 18.57 -3.15 -2.81
N ILE A 123 17.48 -3.48 -2.12
CA ILE A 123 17.00 -4.87 -2.01
C ILE A 123 16.08 -5.14 -3.19
N GLU A 124 16.44 -6.10 -4.02
CA GLU A 124 15.64 -6.49 -5.18
C GLU A 124 14.29 -7.12 -4.76
N PRO A 125 13.20 -6.85 -5.49
CA PRO A 125 11.90 -7.49 -5.24
C PRO A 125 11.98 -9.02 -5.25
N GLY A 126 11.31 -9.66 -4.31
CA GLY A 126 11.31 -11.12 -4.18
C GLY A 126 10.70 -11.60 -2.85
N PRO A 127 10.93 -12.86 -2.46
CA PRO A 127 10.35 -13.45 -1.24
C PRO A 127 10.63 -12.66 0.04
N LEU A 128 11.80 -12.02 0.13
CA LEU A 128 12.17 -11.17 1.26
C LEU A 128 11.25 -9.95 1.41
N HIS A 129 10.79 -9.36 0.30
CA HIS A 129 9.85 -8.22 0.36
C HIS A 129 8.53 -8.63 1.00
N ALA A 130 7.97 -9.78 0.60
CA ALA A 130 6.73 -10.29 1.17
C ALA A 130 6.89 -10.64 2.67
N ALA A 131 8.02 -11.23 3.06
CA ALA A 131 8.32 -11.53 4.46
C ALA A 131 8.42 -10.26 5.33
N VAL A 132 9.14 -9.24 4.86
CA VAL A 132 9.27 -7.96 5.57
C VAL A 132 7.91 -7.25 5.63
N ASN A 133 7.14 -7.27 4.55
CA ASN A 133 5.83 -6.64 4.53
C ASN A 133 4.85 -7.33 5.48
N LEU A 134 4.90 -8.67 5.57
CA LEU A 134 4.14 -9.43 6.56
C LEU A 134 4.52 -9.00 7.99
N ALA A 135 5.81 -8.90 8.28
CA ALA A 135 6.28 -8.42 9.59
C ALA A 135 5.83 -6.97 9.86
N MET A 136 5.81 -6.10 8.83
CA MET A 136 5.29 -4.74 8.94
C MET A 136 3.82 -4.73 9.34
N TRP A 137 3.00 -5.59 8.71
CA TRP A 137 1.58 -5.71 9.03
C TRP A 137 1.36 -6.26 10.43
N GLN A 138 2.07 -7.32 10.81
CA GLN A 138 1.93 -7.96 12.13
C GLN A 138 2.36 -7.07 13.30
N THR A 139 3.28 -6.14 13.06
CA THR A 139 3.77 -5.19 14.08
C THR A 139 3.09 -3.83 14.01
N ALA A 140 2.04 -3.69 13.20
CA ALA A 140 1.36 -2.42 12.97
C ALA A 140 2.30 -1.25 12.60
N GLY A 141 3.36 -1.52 11.83
CA GLY A 141 4.33 -0.51 11.41
C GLY A 141 5.59 -0.38 12.28
N ALA A 142 5.70 -1.14 13.37
CA ALA A 142 6.72 -0.91 14.41
C ALA A 142 8.12 -1.52 14.14
N ILE A 143 8.38 -2.10 12.96
CA ILE A 143 9.70 -2.68 12.62
C ILE A 143 10.69 -1.70 11.99
N LYS A 144 10.24 -0.54 11.51
CA LYS A 144 11.13 0.43 10.87
C LYS A 144 12.03 1.09 11.93
N ASP A 145 13.30 1.28 11.59
CA ASP A 145 14.32 1.88 12.46
C ASP A 145 14.61 1.07 13.75
N VAL A 146 14.22 -0.21 13.79
CA VAL A 146 14.54 -1.14 14.87
C VAL A 146 15.88 -1.84 14.56
N PRO A 147 16.96 -1.58 15.32
CA PRO A 147 18.30 -2.10 14.99
C PRO A 147 18.38 -3.63 14.90
N ALA A 148 17.60 -4.33 15.73
CA ALA A 148 17.53 -5.79 15.70
C ALA A 148 16.89 -6.32 14.41
N PHE A 149 15.84 -5.65 13.92
CA PHE A 149 15.19 -6.01 12.67
C PHE A 149 16.11 -5.70 11.47
N GLU A 150 16.78 -4.54 11.46
CA GLU A 150 17.74 -4.22 10.40
C GLU A 150 18.92 -5.21 10.33
N ALA A 151 19.40 -5.68 11.48
CA ALA A 151 20.43 -6.72 11.54
C ALA A 151 19.93 -8.02 10.92
N ALA A 152 18.74 -8.48 11.31
CA ALA A 152 18.11 -9.67 10.73
C ALA A 152 17.90 -9.51 9.20
N LEU A 153 17.46 -8.33 8.74
CA LEU A 153 17.27 -8.02 7.32
C LEU A 153 18.57 -8.15 6.53
N ARG A 154 19.69 -7.66 7.07
CA ARG A 154 21.02 -7.77 6.42
C ARG A 154 21.52 -9.21 6.41
N GLU A 155 21.25 -10.00 7.45
CA GLU A 155 21.61 -11.42 7.48
C GLU A 155 20.82 -12.22 6.44
N SER A 156 19.49 -12.05 6.42
CA SER A 156 18.59 -12.72 5.46
C SER A 156 18.90 -12.41 3.99
N GLN A 157 19.49 -11.26 3.69
CA GLN A 157 19.97 -10.94 2.34
C GLN A 157 21.13 -11.85 1.90
N ASN A 158 21.96 -12.31 2.83
CA ASN A 158 23.16 -13.08 2.54
C ASN A 158 22.91 -14.60 2.51
N ASP A 159 22.04 -15.10 3.40
CA ASP A 159 21.80 -16.54 3.56
C ASP A 159 20.45 -17.03 2.96
N GLY A 160 19.52 -16.11 2.68
CA GLY A 160 18.18 -16.41 2.18
C GLY A 160 17.21 -16.97 3.23
N ASP A 161 17.59 -17.01 4.52
CA ASP A 161 16.72 -17.47 5.61
C ASP A 161 15.75 -16.35 6.02
N LEU A 162 14.46 -16.54 5.72
CA LEU A 162 13.41 -15.58 6.00
C LEU A 162 12.76 -15.79 7.39
N THR A 163 13.12 -16.86 8.11
CA THR A 163 12.46 -17.27 9.35
C THR A 163 12.51 -16.15 10.38
N ARG A 164 13.68 -15.53 10.56
CA ARG A 164 13.90 -14.44 11.53
C ARG A 164 13.05 -13.20 11.25
N ILE A 165 12.83 -12.89 9.97
CA ILE A 165 12.00 -11.76 9.54
C ILE A 165 10.53 -12.02 9.88
N VAL A 166 10.02 -13.19 9.51
CA VAL A 166 8.61 -13.54 9.73
C VAL A 166 8.29 -13.69 11.22
N THR A 167 9.23 -14.20 12.02
CA THR A 167 8.99 -14.38 13.47
C THR A 167 8.93 -13.07 14.25
N PHE A 168 9.50 -11.97 13.73
CA PHE A 168 9.57 -10.69 14.45
C PHE A 168 8.18 -10.15 14.80
N GLY A 169 7.22 -10.30 13.89
CA GLY A 169 5.83 -9.90 14.11
C GLY A 169 5.02 -10.81 15.04
N VAL A 170 5.52 -12.01 15.35
CA VAL A 170 4.83 -13.01 16.18
C VAL A 170 5.22 -12.87 17.65
N THR A 171 6.46 -12.47 17.95
CA THR A 171 7.01 -12.48 19.31
C THR A 171 6.65 -11.23 20.15
N ASP A 172 6.51 -10.05 19.55
CA ASP A 172 6.28 -8.80 20.31
C ASP A 172 4.82 -8.58 20.78
N GLY A 173 3.86 -9.37 20.29
CA GLY A 173 2.46 -9.33 20.76
C GLY A 173 2.21 -10.02 22.11
N SER A 174 3.21 -10.74 22.65
CA SER A 174 3.03 -11.58 23.85
C SER A 174 3.77 -11.10 25.10
N GLU A 175 4.74 -10.20 24.98
CA GLU A 175 5.58 -9.79 26.13
C GLU A 175 5.25 -8.42 26.76
N GLN A 176 4.34 -7.61 26.19
CA GLN A 176 3.91 -6.37 26.85
C GLN A 176 2.76 -6.50 27.86
N SER A 177 2.24 -7.71 28.11
CA SER A 177 1.14 -7.94 29.09
C SER A 177 1.55 -8.65 30.39
N LYS A 178 2.84 -9.02 30.58
CA LYS A 178 3.28 -9.67 31.82
C LYS A 178 4.63 -9.14 32.31
N GLY A 179 4.58 -8.05 33.05
CA GLY A 179 5.75 -7.48 33.70
C GLY A 179 5.43 -6.68 34.95
N GLY A 180 4.75 -7.30 35.93
CA GLY A 180 4.99 -6.89 37.31
C GLY A 180 6.35 -7.43 37.77
N PRO A 181 7.15 -6.63 38.47
CA PRO A 181 7.87 -7.17 39.62
C PRO A 181 7.70 -6.26 40.84
N GLY A 182 7.38 -6.89 41.97
CA GLY A 182 7.31 -6.24 43.27
C GLY A 182 8.66 -6.12 43.98
N PHE A 183 8.59 -5.50 45.16
CA PHE A 183 9.55 -5.45 46.28
C PHE A 183 10.78 -4.54 46.06
N ARG A 184 11.25 -3.71 47.01
CA ARG A 184 11.02 -3.54 48.46
C ARG A 184 11.73 -2.24 48.88
N GLU A 185 11.23 -1.48 49.85
CA GLU A 185 12.13 -0.86 50.84
C GLU A 185 11.40 -0.59 52.16
N GLU A 186 11.75 -1.39 53.17
CA GLU A 186 11.58 -1.06 54.58
C GLU A 186 12.48 0.13 54.92
N LYS A 187 11.95 1.12 55.65
CA LYS A 187 12.70 1.73 56.75
C LYS A 187 11.75 2.33 57.78
N ARG A 188 11.84 1.75 58.98
CA ARG A 188 11.37 2.30 60.26
C ARG A 188 12.00 3.67 60.52
N THR A 189 11.20 4.62 60.98
CA THR A 189 11.33 5.27 62.30
C THR A 189 9.99 5.88 62.68
#